data_AF-A0A7W0TBT8-F1
#
_entry.id   AF-A0A7W0TBT8-F1
#
_cell.length_a   1.000
_cell.length_b   1.000
_cell.length_c   1.000
_cell.angle_alpha   90.00
_cell.angle_beta   90.00
_cell.angle_gamma   90.00
#
_symmetry.space_group_name_H-M   'P 1'
#
loop_
_entity.id
_entity.type
_entity.pdbx_description
1 polymer ?
#
loop_
_entity_poly.entity_id
_entity_poly.type
_entity_poly.pdbx_seq_one_letter_code
_entity_poly.pdbx_strand_id
1 'polypeptide(L)' 'MRLDGVHHVTCITADAPRNVDFYTRVLGLRMVKKTVNQDDPTVYHLFYADEEGSPGSDITFFEY' A
#
# COMPACT_ATOMS: atom_id res chain seq x y z
N MET A 1 -21.63 18.30 0.26
CA MET A 1 -20.80 17.12 0.59
C MET A 1 -19.49 17.61 1.16
N ARG A 2 -19.01 17.02 2.25
CA ARG A 2 -17.71 17.35 2.86
C ARG A 2 -16.80 16.14 2.70
N LEU A 3 -15.56 16.37 2.25
CA LEU A 3 -14.53 15.34 2.20
C LEU A 3 -13.80 15.33 3.55
N ASP A 4 -13.61 14.16 4.13
CA ASP A 4 -12.99 14.02 5.45
C ASP A 4 -11.46 13.90 5.39
N GLY A 5 -10.88 13.74 4.19
CA GLY A 5 -9.44 13.75 3.97
C GLY A 5 -9.01 12.82 2.85
N VAL A 6 -7.71 12.51 2.84
CA VAL A 6 -7.13 11.44 2.01
C VAL A 6 -7.57 10.09 2.56
N HIS A 7 -7.99 9.18 1.69
CA HIS A 7 -8.25 7.79 2.08
C HIS A 7 -6.99 6.93 1.94
N HIS A 8 -6.34 6.99 0.79
CA HIS A 8 -5.07 6.32 0.51
C HIS A 8 -4.37 7.01 -0.67
N VAL A 9 -3.09 6.72 -0.85
CA VAL A 9 -2.31 7.10 -2.03
C VAL A 9 -1.73 5.85 -2.68
N THR A 10 -1.83 5.74 -4.01
CA THR A 10 -1.29 4.61 -4.78
C THR A 10 -0.11 5.07 -5.63
N CYS A 11 0.98 4.31 -5.57
CA CYS A 11 2.24 4.55 -6.26
C CYS A 11 2.70 3.32 -7.05
N ILE A 12 3.79 3.44 -7.82
CA ILE A 12 4.44 2.33 -8.52
C ILE A 12 5.80 2.05 -7.86
N THR A 13 6.14 0.77 -7.69
CA THR A 13 7.47 0.30 -7.28
C THR A 13 8.03 -0.68 -8.31
N ALA A 14 9.34 -0.72 -8.47
CA ALA A 14 10.01 -1.65 -9.40
C ALA A 14 10.50 -2.95 -8.74
N ASP A 15 10.45 -3.01 -7.40
CA ASP A 15 10.94 -4.14 -6.60
C ASP A 15 10.06 -4.26 -5.36
N ALA A 16 9.17 -5.25 -5.33
CA ALA A 16 8.27 -5.50 -4.21
C ALA A 16 9.03 -5.91 -2.94
N PRO A 17 9.96 -6.87 -2.93
CA PRO A 17 10.74 -7.20 -1.73
C PRO A 17 11.39 -5.97 -1.07
N ARG A 18 12.05 -5.11 -1.86
CA ARG A 18 12.68 -3.89 -1.33
C ARG A 18 11.64 -2.87 -0.83
N ASN A 19 10.50 -2.77 -1.49
CA ASN A 19 9.39 -1.94 -1.04
C ASN A 19 8.84 -2.41 0.30
N VAL A 20 8.55 -3.71 0.44
CA VAL A 20 8.12 -4.33 1.70
C VAL A 20 9.10 -4.04 2.82
N ASP A 21 10.40 -4.24 2.58
CA ASP A 21 11.44 -4.01 3.58
C ASP A 21 11.46 -2.56 4.04
N PHE A 22 11.36 -1.60 3.13
CA PHE A 22 11.34 -0.18 3.48
C PHE A 22 10.08 0.19 4.29
N TYR A 23 8.90 -0.11 3.77
CA TYR A 23 7.65 0.31 4.41
C TYR A 23 7.38 -0.42 5.73
N THR A 24 7.83 -1.67 5.89
CA THR A 24 7.60 -2.43 7.12
C THR A 24 8.74 -2.32 8.13
N ARG A 25 10.01 -2.34 7.71
CA ARG A 25 11.15 -2.38 8.66
C ARG A 25 11.74 -1.01 8.92
N VAL A 26 11.81 -0.14 7.91
CA VAL A 26 12.37 1.21 8.09
C VAL A 26 11.30 2.17 8.61
N LEU A 27 10.11 2.17 7.99
CA LEU A 27 9.02 3.05 8.40
C LEU A 27 8.10 2.46 9.47
N GLY A 28 8.14 1.14 9.68
CA GLY A 28 7.36 0.50 10.74
C GLY A 28 5.86 0.34 10.44
N LEU A 29 5.42 0.48 9.18
CA LEU A 29 4.02 0.28 8.81
C LEU A 29 3.67 -1.21 8.80
N ARG A 30 2.39 -1.51 9.05
CA ARG A 30 1.86 -2.86 8.92
C ARG A 30 1.51 -3.13 7.47
N MET A 31 1.97 -4.23 6.90
CA MET A 31 1.39 -4.73 5.65
C MET A 31 0.00 -5.29 5.95
N VAL A 32 -1.03 -4.52 5.64
CA VAL A 32 -2.43 -4.86 5.96
C VAL A 32 -3.07 -5.73 4.88
N LYS A 33 -2.54 -5.69 3.64
CA LYS A 33 -3.02 -6.54 2.54
C LYS A 33 -1.93 -6.77 1.49
N LYS A 34 -1.89 -8.01 0.99
CA LYS A 34 -1.15 -8.40 -0.23
C LYS A 34 -2.15 -9.02 -1.19
N THR A 35 -2.32 -8.42 -2.36
CA THR A 35 -3.25 -8.91 -3.39
C THR A 35 -2.69 -8.60 -4.78
N VAL A 36 -3.54 -8.60 -5.80
CA VAL A 36 -3.19 -8.28 -7.18
C VAL A 36 -3.99 -7.08 -7.66
N ASN A 37 -3.46 -6.35 -8.65
CA ASN A 37 -4.22 -5.30 -9.33
C ASN A 37 -5.49 -5.92 -9.95
N GLN A 38 -6.65 -5.32 -9.70
CA GLN A 38 -7.92 -5.82 -10.22
C GLN A 38 -8.04 -5.65 -11.73
N ASP A 39 -7.32 -4.68 -12.31
CA ASP A 39 -7.23 -4.46 -13.75
C ASP A 39 -6.18 -5.38 -14.41
N ASP A 40 -5.17 -5.83 -13.65
CA ASP A 40 -4.12 -6.75 -14.10
C ASP A 40 -3.71 -7.73 -12.98
N PRO A 41 -4.31 -8.93 -12.93
CA PRO A 41 -4.05 -9.90 -11.88
C PRO A 41 -2.62 -10.47 -11.84
N THR A 42 -1.76 -10.12 -12.80
CA THR A 42 -0.34 -10.52 -12.80
C THR A 42 0.54 -9.58 -11.97
N VAL A 43 0.03 -8.39 -11.62
CA VAL A 43 0.75 -7.34 -10.90
C VAL A 43 0.37 -7.35 -9.43
N TYR A 44 1.36 -7.34 -8.53
CA TYR A 44 1.07 -7.20 -7.10
C TYR A 44 0.45 -5.85 -6.77
N HIS A 45 -0.47 -5.85 -5.81
CA HIS A 45 -0.97 -4.66 -5.14
C HIS A 45 -0.74 -4.81 -3.64
N LEU A 46 0.19 -4.02 -3.11
CA LEU A 46 0.66 -4.09 -1.72
C LEU A 46 0.09 -2.90 -0.94
N PHE A 47 -0.41 -3.15 0.27
CA PHE A 47 -1.04 -2.14 1.13
C PHE A 47 -0.30 -2.05 2.46
N TYR A 48 0.05 -0.84 2.86
CA TYR A 48 0.73 -0.56 4.12
C TYR A 48 0.00 0.56 4.87
N ALA A 49 -0.30 0.33 6.14
CA ALA A 49 -1.07 1.28 6.95
C ALA A 49 -0.68 1.19 8.43
N ASP A 50 -1.44 1.88 9.28
CA ASP A 50 -1.43 1.64 10.72
C ASP A 50 -1.92 0.21 11.07
N GLU A 51 -2.00 -0.09 12.37
CA GLU A 51 -2.36 -1.42 12.85
C GLU A 51 -3.76 -1.87 12.42
N GLU A 52 -4.70 -0.93 12.25
CA GLU A 52 -6.12 -1.19 11.97
C GLU A 52 -6.45 -1.06 10.47
N GLY A 53 -5.57 -0.48 9.66
CA GLY A 53 -5.81 -0.17 8.26
C GLY A 53 -6.72 1.05 8.07
N SER A 54 -6.59 2.07 8.92
CA SER A 54 -7.50 3.21 8.94
C SER A 54 -7.44 4.07 7.66
N PRO A 55 -8.56 4.66 7.21
CA PRO A 55 -8.53 5.65 6.13
C PRO A 55 -7.59 6.82 6.45
N GLY A 56 -6.71 7.15 5.50
CA GLY A 56 -5.72 8.22 5.62
C GLY A 56 -4.35 7.78 6.12
N SER A 57 -4.19 6.55 6.61
CA SER A 57 -2.88 5.96 6.93
C SER A 57 -2.34 5.03 5.84
N ASP A 58 -3.18 4.65 4.88
CA ASP A 58 -2.86 3.67 3.83
C ASP A 58 -2.06 4.26 2.66
N ILE A 59 -0.95 3.62 2.34
CA ILE A 59 -0.17 3.81 1.11
C ILE A 59 -0.02 2.48 0.39
N THR A 60 -0.31 2.48 -0.92
CA THR A 60 -0.35 1.25 -1.72
C THR A 60 0.58 1.31 -2.93
N PHE A 61 1.01 0.14 -3.39
CA PHE A 61 1.96 0.02 -4.49
C PHE A 61 1.54 -1.06 -5.49
N PHE A 62 1.63 -0.71 -6.78
CA PHE A 62 1.72 -1.69 -7.86
C PHE A 62 3.19 -1.99 -8.19
N GLU A 63 3.52 -3.27 -8.41
CA GLU A 63 4.87 -3.67 -8.84
C GLU A 63 4.95 -3.81 -10.36
N TYR A 64 5.76 -2.97 -11.00
CA TYR A 64 6.01 -2.97 -12.46
C TYR A 64 7.50 -2.93 -12.77
#